data_AF-A0A6C0AJP2-F1
#
_entry.id   AF-A0A6C0AJP2-F1
#
_cell.length_a   1.000
_cell.length_b   1.000
_cell.length_c   1.000
_cell.angle_alpha   90.00
_cell.angle_beta   90.00
_cell.angle_gamma   90.00
#
_symmetry.space_group_name_H-M   'P 1'
#
loop_
_entity.id
_entity.type
_entity.pdbx_description
1 polymer ?
#
loop_
_entity_poly.entity_id
_entity_poly.type
_entity_poly.pdbx_seq_one_letter_code
_entity_poly.pdbx_strand_id
1 'polypeptide(L)'
;MTAVWGPLGWMALHSAASLYPDTPTESERQLMTKWLDLFRDTITCPSCQGHFAELLSDYRAQFPNMMYSRNNFMLFTLRAHNSVNKRINKPIYPTVALCFDTLRNNVKITTTRSYRIAYINRMTMHWRVFQDMTGMAAMKKIHEMKKIEEGYMAARSDAFETIIPDDVVVINIGKQEQGVLPGIPRPVLAAGAGSRMMMTANGLRLRR
;
A
#
# COMPACT_ATOMS: atom_id res chain seq x y z
N MET A 1 7.12 -7.45 2.54
CA MET A 1 8.30 -6.93 3.27
C MET A 1 9.06 -8.10 3.88
N THR A 2 10.39 -8.08 3.96
CA THR A 2 11.13 -9.19 4.60
C THR A 2 10.97 -9.16 6.12
N ALA A 3 11.26 -10.28 6.79
CA ALA A 3 11.09 -10.42 8.24
C ALA A 3 11.93 -9.45 9.07
N VAL A 4 13.06 -8.95 8.54
CA VAL A 4 14.01 -8.11 9.30
C VAL A 4 13.59 -6.64 9.35
N TRP A 5 13.11 -6.08 8.23
CA TRP A 5 12.76 -4.65 8.16
C TRP A 5 11.25 -4.40 8.04
N GLY A 6 10.47 -5.42 7.67
CA GLY A 6 9.02 -5.30 7.52
C GLY A 6 8.29 -4.86 8.80
N PRO A 7 8.55 -5.51 9.96
CA PRO A 7 7.93 -5.08 11.22
C PRO A 7 8.25 -3.62 11.57
N LEU A 8 9.49 -3.18 11.39
CA LEU A 8 9.90 -1.79 11.65
C LEU A 8 9.21 -0.81 10.69
N GLY A 9 9.14 -1.15 9.40
CA GLY A 9 8.48 -0.31 8.39
C GLY A 9 6.99 -0.14 8.66
N TRP A 10 6.29 -1.23 8.98
CA TRP A 10 4.87 -1.16 9.32
C TRP A 10 4.63 -0.38 10.62
N MET A 11 5.42 -0.61 11.68
CA MET A 11 5.28 0.17 12.91
C MET A 11 5.56 1.66 12.70
N ALA A 12 6.54 2.01 11.85
CA ALA A 12 6.79 3.40 11.49
C ALA A 12 5.62 4.03 10.73
N LEU A 13 5.03 3.31 9.77
CA LEU A 13 3.88 3.77 8.99
C LEU A 13 2.62 3.92 9.84
N HIS A 14 2.27 2.92 10.64
CA HIS A 14 1.12 3.00 11.56
C HIS A 14 1.31 4.13 12.55
N SER A 15 2.51 4.29 13.11
CA SER A 15 2.80 5.40 14.01
C SER A 15 2.67 6.76 13.33
N ALA A 16 3.14 6.91 12.09
CA ALA A 16 3.03 8.19 11.39
C ALA A 16 1.55 8.58 11.18
N ALA A 17 0.69 7.61 10.89
CA ALA A 17 -0.73 7.83 10.73
C ALA A 17 -1.45 8.07 12.07
N SER A 18 -1.05 7.43 13.16
CA SER A 18 -1.69 7.61 14.47
C SER A 18 -1.44 9.01 15.05
N LEU A 19 -0.24 9.56 14.82
CA LEU A 19 0.13 10.92 15.22
C LEU A 19 -0.49 12.02 14.35
N TYR A 20 -1.10 11.67 13.21
CA TYR A 20 -1.66 12.63 12.28
C TYR A 20 -2.86 13.37 12.90
N PRO A 21 -3.13 14.66 12.64
CA PRO A 21 -4.27 15.36 13.23
C PRO A 21 -5.62 14.88 12.70
N ASP A 22 -6.70 15.02 13.48
CA ASP A 22 -8.07 14.79 12.98
C ASP A 22 -8.45 15.77 11.89
N THR A 23 -8.03 17.03 12.04
CA THR A 23 -8.28 18.13 11.10
C THR A 23 -6.94 18.71 10.66
N PRO A 24 -6.20 18.04 9.76
CA PRO A 24 -4.88 18.50 9.34
C PRO A 24 -4.99 19.78 8.52
N THR A 25 -4.02 20.67 8.70
CA THR A 25 -3.83 21.83 7.81
C THR A 25 -3.38 21.39 6.42
N GLU A 26 -3.48 22.27 5.43
CA GLU A 26 -2.98 21.99 4.07
C GLU A 26 -1.47 21.69 4.07
N SER A 27 -0.68 22.42 4.85
CA SER A 27 0.76 22.17 4.98
C SER A 27 1.05 20.81 5.60
N GLU A 28 0.27 20.37 6.60
CA GLU A 28 0.40 19.03 7.17
C GLU A 28 0.00 17.92 6.20
N ARG A 29 -1.04 18.13 5.39
CA ARG A 29 -1.41 17.21 4.29
C ARG A 29 -0.27 17.05 3.30
N GLN A 30 0.29 18.16 2.83
CA GLN A 30 1.42 18.14 1.89
C GLN A 30 2.65 17.47 2.51
N LEU A 31 2.97 17.80 3.77
CA LEU A 31 4.10 17.24 4.50
C LEU A 31 3.99 15.73 4.66
N MET A 32 2.84 15.22 5.09
CA MET A 32 2.65 13.79 5.33
C MET A 32 2.44 13.00 4.04
N THR A 33 1.92 13.63 2.98
CA THR A 33 1.90 13.05 1.63
C THR A 33 3.33 12.87 1.12
N LYS A 34 4.17 13.91 1.24
CA LYS A 34 5.60 13.83 0.91
C LYS A 34 6.28 12.74 1.74
N TRP A 35 6.03 12.69 3.05
CA TRP A 35 6.61 11.66 3.92
C TRP A 35 6.25 10.24 3.45
N LEU A 36 4.99 10.00 3.08
CA LEU A 36 4.54 8.69 2.59
C LEU A 36 5.18 8.30 1.26
N ASP A 37 5.39 9.25 0.35
CA ASP A 37 6.12 9.02 -0.90
C ASP A 37 7.60 8.72 -0.64
N LEU A 38 8.25 9.43 0.29
CA LEU A 38 9.62 9.14 0.71
C LEU A 38 9.74 7.76 1.38
N PHE A 39 8.76 7.39 2.20
CA PHE A 39 8.69 6.06 2.82
C PHE A 39 8.64 4.97 1.75
N ARG A 40 7.73 5.08 0.77
CA ARG A 40 7.65 4.14 -0.38
C ARG A 40 9.00 4.04 -1.10
N ASP A 41 9.59 5.18 -1.43
CA ASP A 41 10.80 5.27 -2.24
C ASP A 41 12.07 4.75 -1.55
N THR A 42 12.03 4.56 -0.23
CA THR A 42 13.19 4.10 0.55
C THR A 42 13.07 2.65 1.02
N ILE A 43 11.96 1.97 0.71
CA ILE A 43 11.81 0.53 0.93
C ILE A 43 12.95 -0.23 0.23
N THR A 44 13.69 -1.02 1.00
CA THR A 44 14.96 -1.63 0.57
C THR A 44 14.82 -2.90 -0.27
N CYS A 45 13.63 -3.49 -0.29
CA CYS A 45 13.31 -4.66 -1.10
C CYS A 45 12.66 -4.19 -2.40
N PRO A 46 13.30 -4.35 -3.57
CA PRO A 46 12.79 -3.81 -4.83
C PRO A 46 11.38 -4.30 -5.19
N SER A 47 11.13 -5.61 -5.06
CA SER A 47 9.79 -6.17 -5.32
C SER A 47 8.76 -5.66 -4.31
N CYS A 48 9.14 -5.52 -3.03
CA CYS A 48 8.24 -4.99 -2.00
C CYS A 48 7.91 -3.52 -2.24
N GLN A 49 8.89 -2.74 -2.68
CA GLN A 49 8.73 -1.34 -3.05
C GLN A 49 7.77 -1.20 -4.24
N GLY A 50 7.96 -1.99 -5.30
CA GLY A 50 7.07 -2.01 -6.46
C GLY A 50 5.61 -2.29 -6.07
N HIS A 51 5.37 -3.37 -5.34
CA HIS A 51 3.99 -3.69 -4.89
C HIS A 51 3.41 -2.61 -3.97
N PHE A 52 4.21 -2.01 -3.08
CA PHE A 52 3.70 -0.93 -2.22
C PHE A 52 3.39 0.34 -3.03
N ALA A 53 4.17 0.63 -4.08
CA ALA A 53 3.92 1.74 -4.99
C ALA A 53 2.60 1.57 -5.74
N GLU A 54 2.35 0.38 -6.30
CA GLU A 54 1.10 0.02 -6.98
C GLU A 54 -0.09 0.11 -6.02
N LEU A 55 0.02 -0.54 -4.84
CA LEU A 55 -1.01 -0.49 -3.80
C LEU A 55 -1.34 0.94 -3.40
N LEU A 56 -0.32 1.78 -3.18
CA LEU A 56 -0.52 3.18 -2.79
C LEU A 56 -1.21 3.97 -3.90
N SER A 57 -0.83 3.72 -5.17
CA SER A 57 -1.47 4.35 -6.33
C SER A 57 -2.95 3.98 -6.42
N ASP A 58 -3.26 2.70 -6.36
CA ASP A 58 -4.63 2.19 -6.44
C ASP A 58 -5.47 2.68 -5.25
N TYR A 59 -4.90 2.69 -4.05
CA TYR A 59 -5.59 3.21 -2.87
C TYR A 59 -5.91 4.70 -2.98
N ARG A 60 -4.96 5.52 -3.47
CA ARG A 60 -5.19 6.96 -3.68
C ARG A 60 -6.30 7.23 -4.70
N ALA A 61 -6.40 6.40 -5.74
CA ALA A 61 -7.47 6.51 -6.73
C ALA A 61 -8.85 6.15 -6.12
N GLN A 62 -8.91 5.14 -5.26
CA GLN A 62 -10.15 4.72 -4.61
C GLN A 62 -10.57 5.64 -3.44
N PHE A 63 -9.60 6.19 -2.72
CA PHE A 63 -9.80 7.01 -1.52
C PHE A 63 -9.02 8.33 -1.63
N PRO A 64 -9.47 9.28 -2.48
CA PRO A 64 -8.76 10.56 -2.68
C PRO A 64 -8.63 11.38 -1.40
N ASN A 65 -9.55 11.19 -0.44
CA ASN A 65 -9.55 11.88 0.84
C ASN A 65 -8.72 11.18 1.93
N MET A 66 -7.84 10.22 1.58
CA MET A 66 -7.07 9.43 2.56
C MET A 66 -6.21 10.28 3.51
N MET A 67 -5.82 11.50 3.10
CA MET A 67 -5.00 12.41 3.91
C MET A 67 -5.81 13.49 4.63
N TYR A 68 -7.15 13.45 4.61
CA TYR A 68 -7.98 14.53 5.16
C TYR A 68 -8.27 14.41 6.66
N SER A 69 -7.90 13.30 7.29
CA SER A 69 -8.02 13.10 8.74
C SER A 69 -7.11 11.98 9.22
N ARG A 70 -6.83 11.95 10.53
CA ARG A 70 -6.19 10.82 11.21
C ARG A 70 -6.87 9.50 10.87
N ASN A 71 -8.20 9.44 10.97
CA ASN A 71 -8.96 8.22 10.73
C ASN A 71 -8.75 7.70 9.31
N ASN A 72 -8.83 8.57 8.31
CA ASN A 72 -8.65 8.17 6.92
C ASN A 72 -7.24 7.66 6.65
N PHE A 73 -6.23 8.32 7.23
CA PHE A 73 -4.84 7.91 7.05
C PHE A 73 -4.55 6.61 7.81
N MET A 74 -5.08 6.44 9.02
CA MET A 74 -4.98 5.19 9.78
C MET A 74 -5.61 4.02 9.04
N LEU A 75 -6.84 4.19 8.52
CA LEU A 75 -7.52 3.16 7.74
C LEU A 75 -6.71 2.72 6.52
N PHE A 76 -6.05 3.66 5.83
CA PHE A 76 -5.09 3.30 4.77
C PHE A 76 -4.01 2.34 5.30
N THR A 77 -3.35 2.67 6.40
CA THR A 77 -2.27 1.83 6.91
C THR A 77 -2.75 0.42 7.27
N LEU A 78 -3.94 0.29 7.89
CA LEU A 78 -4.53 -1.00 8.26
C LEU A 78 -4.89 -1.83 7.02
N ARG A 79 -5.59 -1.21 6.06
CA ARG A 79 -6.01 -1.85 4.81
C ARG A 79 -4.80 -2.27 3.96
N ALA A 80 -3.80 -1.41 3.87
CA ALA A 80 -2.55 -1.70 3.16
C ALA A 80 -1.82 -2.89 3.77
N HIS A 81 -1.71 -2.94 5.11
CA HIS A 81 -1.05 -4.04 5.81
C HIS A 81 -1.83 -5.35 5.63
N ASN A 82 -3.16 -5.34 5.77
CA ASN A 82 -3.99 -6.52 5.51
C ASN A 82 -3.90 -7.02 4.06
N SER A 83 -3.85 -6.11 3.08
CA SER A 83 -3.64 -6.47 1.67
C SER A 83 -2.30 -7.18 1.46
N VAL A 84 -1.22 -6.65 2.05
CA VAL A 84 0.09 -7.32 2.01
C VAL A 84 0.06 -8.65 2.74
N ASN A 85 -0.59 -8.76 3.91
CA ASN A 85 -0.71 -10.01 4.65
C ASN A 85 -1.43 -11.08 3.84
N LYS A 86 -2.56 -10.73 3.20
CA LYS A 86 -3.28 -11.60 2.28
C LYS A 86 -2.38 -12.10 1.15
N ARG A 87 -1.63 -11.20 0.50
CA ARG A 87 -0.70 -11.53 -0.60
C ARG A 87 0.40 -12.51 -0.18
N ILE A 88 0.85 -12.47 1.07
CA ILE A 88 1.96 -13.30 1.57
C ILE A 88 1.51 -14.38 2.56
N ASN A 89 0.22 -14.72 2.57
CA ASN A 89 -0.38 -15.74 3.44
C ASN A 89 -0.06 -15.56 4.93
N LYS A 90 -0.10 -14.30 5.40
CA LYS A 90 -0.05 -13.96 6.83
C LYS A 90 -1.45 -13.71 7.39
N PRO A 91 -1.63 -13.79 8.73
CA PRO A 91 -2.90 -13.48 9.37
C PRO A 91 -3.46 -12.12 8.95
N ILE A 92 -4.75 -12.10 8.65
CA ILE A 92 -5.52 -10.89 8.34
C ILE A 92 -6.29 -10.51 9.60
N TYR A 93 -6.32 -9.23 9.92
CA TYR A 93 -7.06 -8.71 11.07
C TYR A 93 -8.39 -8.12 10.56
N PRO A 94 -9.54 -8.75 10.85
CA PRO A 94 -10.80 -8.43 10.18
C PRO A 94 -11.45 -7.13 10.67
N THR A 95 -11.07 -6.61 11.83
CA THR A 95 -11.67 -5.41 12.44
C THR A 95 -10.60 -4.40 12.81
N VAL A 96 -11.00 -3.13 12.95
CA VAL A 96 -10.10 -2.07 13.44
C VAL A 96 -9.58 -2.43 14.83
N ALA A 97 -10.44 -2.93 15.71
CA ALA A 97 -10.07 -3.33 17.07
C ALA A 97 -8.92 -4.35 17.11
N LEU A 98 -9.01 -5.43 16.33
CA LEU A 98 -7.97 -6.47 16.29
C LEU A 98 -6.65 -5.98 15.70
N CYS A 99 -6.70 -5.04 14.73
CA CYS A 99 -5.50 -4.34 14.29
C CYS A 99 -4.85 -3.57 15.44
N PHE A 100 -5.65 -2.78 16.17
CA PHE A 100 -5.17 -1.94 17.27
C PHE A 100 -4.64 -2.75 18.46
N ASP A 101 -5.24 -3.90 18.79
CA ASP A 101 -4.73 -4.78 19.85
C ASP A 101 -3.29 -5.21 19.55
N THR A 102 -3.00 -5.53 18.29
CA THR A 102 -1.65 -5.88 17.84
C THR A 102 -0.68 -4.70 17.96
N LEU A 103 -1.11 -3.50 17.55
CA LEU A 103 -0.29 -2.28 17.62
C LEU A 103 0.02 -1.88 19.07
N ARG A 104 -1.00 -1.89 19.94
CA ARG A 104 -0.87 -1.59 21.38
C ARG A 104 0.03 -2.58 22.08
N ASN A 105 -0.09 -3.87 21.77
CA ASN A 105 0.80 -4.89 22.31
C ASN A 105 2.28 -4.63 21.95
N ASN A 106 2.57 -4.19 20.73
CA ASN A 106 3.93 -3.88 20.30
C ASN A 106 4.53 -2.69 21.06
N VAL A 107 3.71 -1.71 21.47
CA VAL A 107 4.20 -0.50 22.14
C VAL A 107 4.23 -0.59 23.67
N LYS A 108 3.91 -1.75 24.26
CA LYS A 108 4.04 -1.97 25.71
C LYS A 108 5.48 -1.89 26.22
N ILE A 109 6.45 -2.27 25.38
CA ILE A 109 7.87 -2.36 25.74
C ILE A 109 8.76 -1.41 24.95
N THR A 110 8.22 -0.71 23.96
CA THR A 110 8.97 0.23 23.13
C THR A 110 8.04 1.33 22.61
N THR A 111 8.57 2.52 22.38
CA THR A 111 7.74 3.66 21.98
C THR A 111 7.51 3.68 20.48
N THR A 112 6.42 4.32 20.05
CA THR A 112 6.16 4.58 18.62
C THR A 112 7.31 5.35 17.97
N ARG A 113 7.91 6.31 18.69
CA ARG A 113 9.09 7.05 18.24
C ARG A 113 10.31 6.16 18.07
N SER A 114 10.56 5.24 19.00
CA SER A 114 11.66 4.27 18.91
C SER A 114 11.57 3.45 17.62
N TYR A 115 10.37 3.02 17.21
CA TYR A 115 10.17 2.34 15.94
C TYR A 115 10.49 3.22 14.72
N ARG A 116 10.03 4.49 14.70
CA ARG A 116 10.31 5.41 13.59
C ARG A 116 11.81 5.70 13.45
N ILE A 117 12.50 5.95 14.57
CA ILE A 117 13.96 6.16 14.59
C ILE A 117 14.71 4.90 14.16
N ALA A 118 14.31 3.72 14.66
CA ALA A 118 14.92 2.45 14.27
C ALA A 118 14.74 2.20 12.76
N TYR A 119 13.57 2.51 12.19
CA TYR A 119 13.33 2.42 10.76
C TYR A 119 14.25 3.36 9.96
N ILE A 120 14.31 4.64 10.30
CA ILE A 120 15.18 5.63 9.62
C ILE A 120 16.65 5.20 9.68
N ASN A 121 17.13 4.75 10.84
CA ASN A 121 18.50 4.26 11.01
C ASN A 121 18.76 3.03 10.15
N ARG A 122 17.82 2.08 10.09
CA ARG A 122 17.94 0.88 9.26
C ARG A 122 18.00 1.22 7.77
N MET A 123 17.16 2.14 7.30
CA MET A 123 17.18 2.59 5.90
C MET A 123 18.51 3.28 5.59
N THR A 124 18.96 4.16 6.49
CA THR A 124 20.25 4.85 6.36
C THR A 124 21.39 3.86 6.20
N MET A 125 21.47 2.85 7.08
CA MET A 125 22.54 1.84 7.04
C MET A 125 22.49 1.00 5.77
N HIS A 126 21.30 0.64 5.29
CA HIS A 126 21.16 -0.11 4.04
C HIS A 126 21.63 0.72 2.84
N TRP A 127 21.06 1.91 2.65
CA TRP A 127 21.30 2.72 1.46
C TRP A 127 22.71 3.33 1.43
N ARG A 128 23.35 3.52 2.58
CA ARG A 128 24.75 3.98 2.67
C ARG A 128 25.73 3.00 2.04
N VAL A 129 25.43 1.70 1.94
CA VAL A 129 26.34 0.74 1.28
C VAL A 129 26.44 0.99 -0.23
N PHE A 130 25.40 1.57 -0.83
CA PHE A 130 25.37 1.89 -2.25
C PHE A 130 25.98 3.27 -2.48
N GLN A 131 27.20 3.31 -3.00
CA GLN A 131 27.94 4.56 -3.28
C GLN A 131 27.67 5.10 -4.70
N ASP A 132 26.56 4.70 -5.31
CA ASP A 132 26.12 5.12 -6.63
C ASP A 132 25.02 6.21 -6.57
N MET A 133 24.51 6.62 -7.73
CA MET A 133 23.43 7.61 -7.81
C MET A 133 22.16 7.17 -7.10
N THR A 134 21.86 5.86 -7.10
CA THR A 134 20.68 5.30 -6.46
C THR A 134 20.77 5.44 -4.94
N GLY A 135 21.90 5.04 -4.36
CA GLY A 135 22.17 5.20 -2.94
C GLY A 135 22.19 6.66 -2.50
N MET A 136 22.85 7.54 -3.27
CA MET A 136 22.84 8.98 -3.00
C MET A 136 21.43 9.58 -3.02
N ALA A 137 20.60 9.21 -4.01
CA ALA A 137 19.22 9.68 -4.09
C ALA A 137 18.38 9.18 -2.92
N ALA A 138 18.49 7.89 -2.55
CA ALA A 138 17.79 7.33 -1.40
C ALA A 138 18.22 8.01 -0.09
N MET A 139 19.52 8.26 0.10
CA MET A 139 20.05 8.96 1.28
C MET A 139 19.50 10.38 1.42
N LYS A 140 19.36 11.14 0.32
CA LYS A 140 18.69 12.45 0.34
C LYS A 140 17.24 12.33 0.82
N LYS A 141 16.50 11.33 0.32
CA LYS A 141 15.11 11.07 0.73
C LYS A 141 15.02 10.71 2.22
N ILE A 142 15.92 9.87 2.72
CA ILE A 142 15.99 9.47 4.14
C ILE A 142 16.31 10.66 5.03
N HIS A 143 17.22 11.55 4.59
CA HIS A 143 17.52 12.79 5.31
C HIS A 143 16.28 13.69 5.44
N GLU A 144 15.47 13.79 4.39
CA GLU A 144 14.20 14.51 4.45
C GLU A 144 13.20 13.83 5.41
N MET A 145 13.11 12.50 5.41
CA MET A 145 12.30 11.78 6.41
C MET A 145 12.76 12.05 7.84
N LYS A 146 14.08 12.14 8.07
CA LYS A 146 14.65 12.48 9.38
C LYS A 146 14.27 13.89 9.82
N LYS A 147 14.31 14.88 8.93
CA LYS A 147 13.84 16.24 9.22
C LYS A 147 12.36 16.28 9.61
N ILE A 148 11.52 15.52 8.91
CA ILE A 148 10.08 15.42 9.23
C ILE A 148 9.88 14.74 10.58
N GLU A 149 10.65 13.70 10.90
CA GLU A 149 10.62 13.12 12.24
C GLU A 149 10.96 14.16 13.31
N GLU A 150 12.09 14.85 13.19
CA GLU A 150 12.58 15.79 14.20
C GLU A 150 11.68 17.04 14.34
N GLY A 151 11.21 17.59 13.22
CA GLY A 151 10.45 18.84 13.18
C GLY A 151 8.94 18.68 13.30
N TYR A 152 8.39 17.48 13.07
CA TYR A 152 6.95 17.24 13.09
C TYR A 152 6.56 16.10 14.03
N MET A 153 7.01 14.87 13.79
CA MET A 153 6.48 13.72 14.52
C MET A 153 7.03 13.56 15.95
N ALA A 154 8.27 13.98 16.22
CA ALA A 154 8.94 13.77 17.50
C ALA A 154 8.26 14.45 18.70
N ALA A 155 7.57 15.56 18.46
CA ALA A 155 6.82 16.30 19.49
C ALA A 155 5.45 15.65 19.81
N ARG A 156 5.03 14.62 19.06
CA ARG A 156 3.73 13.96 19.17
C ARG A 156 3.93 12.53 19.67
N SER A 157 3.05 12.07 20.57
CA SER A 157 3.00 10.68 21.03
C SER A 157 1.59 10.34 21.48
N ASP A 158 1.09 9.17 21.07
CA ASP A 158 -0.27 8.72 21.35
C ASP A 158 -0.36 7.25 21.77
N ALA A 159 0.71 6.46 21.60
CA ALA A 159 0.77 5.02 21.90
C ALA A 159 -0.41 4.19 21.33
N PHE A 160 -1.05 4.64 20.25
CA PHE A 160 -2.29 4.06 19.69
C PHE A 160 -3.50 4.07 20.65
N GLU A 161 -3.57 5.04 21.55
CA GLU A 161 -4.71 5.25 22.47
C GLU A 161 -5.89 5.95 21.79
N THR A 162 -5.67 6.64 20.66
CA THR A 162 -6.76 7.28 19.92
C THR A 162 -7.76 6.25 19.38
N ILE A 163 -9.05 6.54 19.58
CA ILE A 163 -10.15 5.70 19.09
C ILE A 163 -10.36 6.00 17.61
N ILE A 164 -10.17 4.98 16.77
CA ILE A 164 -10.55 5.01 15.36
C ILE A 164 -11.91 4.32 15.24
N PRO A 165 -12.93 4.96 14.63
CA PRO A 165 -14.22 4.32 14.37
C PRO A 165 -14.04 3.04 13.56
N ASP A 166 -14.89 2.05 13.81
CA ASP A 166 -14.83 0.80 13.07
C ASP A 166 -15.22 1.01 11.60
N ASP A 167 -14.51 0.34 10.70
CA ASP A 167 -14.72 0.37 9.25
C ASP A 167 -14.09 -0.90 8.65
N VAL A 168 -14.45 -1.22 7.41
CA VAL A 168 -13.92 -2.36 6.66
C VAL A 168 -12.42 -2.19 6.47
N VAL A 169 -11.62 -3.05 7.10
CA VAL A 169 -10.15 -3.08 6.98
C VAL A 169 -9.62 -4.18 6.06
N VAL A 170 -10.52 -4.99 5.49
CA VAL A 170 -10.20 -6.03 4.50
C VAL A 170 -10.88 -5.65 3.20
N ILE A 171 -10.12 -5.03 2.30
CA ILE A 171 -10.59 -4.59 0.99
C ILE A 171 -9.72 -5.16 -0.12
N ASN A 172 -10.28 -5.28 -1.32
CA ASN A 172 -9.50 -5.61 -2.51
C ASN A 172 -8.95 -4.29 -3.08
N ILE A 173 -7.65 -4.06 -2.85
CA ILE A 173 -6.91 -2.93 -3.43
C ILE A 173 -6.23 -3.48 -4.69
N GLY A 174 -6.58 -2.91 -5.84
CA GLY A 174 -5.97 -3.23 -7.14
C GLY A 174 -6.92 -3.92 -8.14
N LYS A 175 -6.48 -3.98 -9.40
CA LYS A 175 -7.19 -4.71 -10.45
C LYS A 175 -7.21 -6.18 -10.09
N GLN A 176 -8.36 -6.84 -10.25
CA GLN A 176 -8.43 -8.29 -10.14
C GLN A 176 -7.40 -8.89 -11.10
N GLU A 177 -6.44 -9.66 -10.58
CA GLU A 177 -5.81 -10.68 -11.41
C GLU A 177 -6.95 -11.60 -11.83
N GLN A 178 -7.36 -11.52 -13.10
CA GLN A 178 -8.17 -12.55 -13.71
C GLN A 178 -7.37 -13.83 -13.56
N GLY A 179 -7.77 -14.66 -12.60
CA GLY A 179 -7.17 -15.95 -12.37
C GLY A 179 -7.15 -16.70 -13.69
N VAL A 180 -5.96 -16.95 -14.23
CA VAL A 180 -5.78 -17.98 -15.24
C VAL A 180 -6.04 -19.29 -14.50
N LEU A 181 -7.29 -19.74 -14.57
CA LEU A 181 -7.63 -21.12 -14.20
C LEU A 181 -6.75 -22.05 -15.04
N PRO A 182 -6.12 -23.07 -14.44
CA PRO A 182 -5.35 -24.05 -15.20
C PRO A 182 -6.28 -24.79 -16.17
N GLY A 183 -6.03 -24.57 -17.46
CA GLY A 183 -6.39 -25.42 -18.60
C GLY A 183 -7.68 -26.22 -18.52
N ILE A 184 -8.80 -25.60 -18.91
CA ILE A 184 -9.88 -26.34 -19.58
C ILE A 184 -9.68 -26.12 -21.08
N PRO A 185 -9.49 -27.18 -21.90
CA PRO A 185 -9.34 -27.01 -23.34
C PRO A 185 -10.61 -26.40 -23.93
N ARG A 186 -10.50 -25.27 -24.62
CA ARG A 186 -11.60 -24.74 -25.44
C ARG A 186 -11.89 -25.73 -26.57
N PRO A 187 -13.16 -26.01 -26.89
CA PRO A 187 -13.48 -26.84 -28.04
C PRO A 187 -13.08 -26.10 -29.32
N VAL A 188 -12.31 -26.78 -30.15
CA VAL A 188 -11.93 -26.32 -31.49
C VAL A 188 -13.20 -26.26 -32.33
N LEU A 189 -13.67 -25.05 -32.63
CA LEU A 189 -14.71 -24.84 -33.65
C LEU A 189 -14.10 -25.16 -35.01
N ALA A 190 -14.49 -26.29 -35.57
CA ALA A 190 -14.18 -26.68 -36.94
C ALA A 190 -14.71 -25.62 -37.92
N ALA A 191 -13.84 -25.10 -38.78
CA ALA A 191 -14.21 -24.22 -39.88
C ALA A 191 -15.00 -25.04 -40.92
N GLY A 192 -16.33 -24.99 -40.83
CA GLY A 192 -17.23 -25.47 -41.86
C GLY A 192 -17.44 -24.41 -42.94
N ALA A 193 -17.04 -24.72 -44.16
CA ALA A 193 -17.43 -23.99 -45.36
C ALA A 193 -18.97 -24.01 -45.50
N GLY A 194 -19.59 -22.85 -45.69
CA GLY A 194 -21.04 -22.72 -45.87
C GLY A 194 -21.42 -21.41 -46.53
N SER A 195 -22.02 -21.52 -47.71
CA SER A 195 -22.28 -20.48 -48.71
C SER A 195 -23.10 -19.27 -48.23
N ARG A 196 -22.74 -18.07 -48.70
CA ARG A 196 -23.56 -16.85 -48.53
C ARG A 196 -24.77 -16.88 -49.47
N MET A 197 -25.98 -16.85 -48.91
CA MET A 197 -27.21 -16.50 -49.65
C MET A 197 -27.37 -14.97 -49.67
N MET A 198 -27.69 -14.40 -50.84
CA MET A 198 -28.05 -13.00 -50.98
C MET A 198 -29.43 -12.88 -51.64
N MET A 199 -30.30 -12.07 -51.04
CA MET A 199 -31.67 -11.83 -51.52
C MET A 199 -31.66 -10.80 -52.65
N THR A 200 -32.33 -11.12 -53.77
CA THR A 200 -32.66 -10.14 -54.81
C THR A 200 -34.15 -10.20 -55.11
N ALA A 201 -34.68 -9.14 -55.70
CA ALA A 201 -36.12 -8.83 -55.78
C ALA A 201 -37.01 -9.86 -56.51
N ASN A 202 -36.44 -10.92 -57.12
CA ASN A 202 -37.21 -11.98 -57.80
C ASN A 202 -36.89 -13.42 -57.29
N GLY A 203 -36.42 -13.57 -56.04
CA GLY A 203 -36.29 -14.88 -55.37
C GLY A 203 -34.90 -15.54 -55.43
N LEU A 204 -34.64 -16.44 -54.48
CA LEU A 204 -33.30 -17.01 -54.21
C LEU A 204 -32.89 -18.08 -55.23
N ARG A 205 -31.66 -17.94 -55.77
CA ARG A 205 -30.92 -19.04 -56.41
C ARG A 205 -29.56 -19.22 -55.73
N LEU A 206 -29.22 -20.48 -55.44
CA LEU A 206 -27.88 -20.90 -55.01
C LEU A 206 -26.93 -20.88 -56.21
N ARG A 207 -25.81 -20.17 -56.11
CA ARG A 207 -24.71 -20.30 -57.07
C ARG A 207 -23.79 -21.42 -56.58
N ARG A 208 -23.51 -22.39 -57.45
CA ARG A 208 -22.42 -23.36 -57.24
C ARG A 208 -21.07 -22.67 -57.40
#